data_AF-A0AB39MSV7-F1
#
_entry.id   AF-A0AB39MSV7-F1
#
_cell.length_a   1.000
_cell.length_b   1.000
_cell.length_c   1.000
_cell.angle_alpha   90.00
_cell.angle_beta   90.00
_cell.angle_gamma   90.00
#
_symmetry.space_group_name_H-M   'P 1'
#
loop_
_entity.id
_entity.type
_entity.pdbx_description
1 polymer ?
#
loop_
_entity_poly.entity_id
_entity_poly.type
_entity_poly.pdbx_seq_one_letter_code
_entity_poly.pdbx_strand_id
1 'polypeptide(L)' 'MPGMLDKIKQFSRSPQGRRAVEEVRRASRDPRRRAQAQRLLGKLRGRRH' A
#
# COMPACT_ATOMS: atom_id res chain seq x y z
N MET A 1 20.01 8.91 18.99
CA MET A 1 19.72 7.79 18.07
C MET A 1 18.37 8.08 17.40
N PRO A 2 18.28 8.17 16.06
CA PRO A 2 16.99 8.33 15.40
C PRO A 2 16.10 7.13 15.74
N GLY A 3 14.89 7.40 16.25
CA GLY A 3 13.93 6.36 16.58
C GLY A 3 13.41 5.65 15.33
N MET A 4 12.82 4.47 15.51
CA MET A 4 12.26 3.65 14.42
C MET A 4 11.33 4.46 13.49
N LEU A 5 10.56 5.39 14.08
CA LEU A 5 9.67 6.30 13.37
C LEU A 5 10.41 7.28 12.44
N ASP A 6 11.56 7.78 12.88
CA ASP A 6 12.36 8.73 12.08
C ASP A 6 12.95 8.03 10.85
N LYS A 7 13.36 6.77 11.01
CA LYS A 7 13.80 5.89 9.91
C LYS A 7 12.69 5.60 8.90
N ILE A 8 11.46 5.36 9.34
CA ILE A 8 10.30 5.19 8.44
C ILE A 8 9.99 6.49 7.70
N LYS A 9 10.03 7.62 8.40
CA LYS A 9 9.81 8.95 7.81
C LYS A 9 10.91 9.28 6.79
N GLN A 10 12.16 8.96 7.09
CA GLN A 10 13.28 9.13 6.18
C GLN A 10 13.21 8.17 4.98
N PHE A 11 12.77 6.93 5.21
CA PHE A 11 12.50 5.96 4.13
C PHE A 11 11.40 6.44 3.20
N SER A 12 10.27 6.94 3.73
CA SER A 12 9.19 7.52 2.91
C SER A 12 9.63 8.74 2.09
N ARG A 13 10.66 9.47 2.55
CA ARG A 13 11.26 10.60 1.85
C ARG A 13 12.39 10.19 0.91
N SER A 14 12.87 8.94 1.00
CA SER A 14 13.92 8.41 0.13
C SER A 14 13.38 8.15 -1.28
N PRO A 15 14.25 8.14 -2.30
CA PRO A 15 13.86 7.78 -3.66
C PRO A 15 13.29 6.35 -3.75
N GLN A 16 13.72 5.42 -2.88
CA GLN A 16 13.12 4.08 -2.84
C GLN A 16 11.70 4.11 -2.25
N GLY A 17 11.48 4.84 -1.15
CA GLY A 17 10.14 4.97 -0.57
C GLY A 17 9.18 5.74 -1.45
N ARG A 18 9.64 6.78 -2.15
CA ARG A 18 8.83 7.47 -3.16
C ARG A 18 8.41 6.54 -4.29
N ARG A 19 9.31 5.70 -4.81
CA ARG A 19 8.96 4.69 -5.83
C ARG A 19 7.93 3.69 -5.30
N ALA A 20 8.11 3.19 -4.09
CA ALA A 20 7.13 2.28 -3.46
C ALA A 20 5.76 2.96 -3.30
N VAL A 21 5.73 4.22 -2.84
CA VAL A 21 4.49 5.00 -2.73
C VAL A 21 3.88 5.28 -4.10
N GLU A 22 4.67 5.61 -5.12
CA GLU A 22 4.18 5.82 -6.48
C GLU A 22 3.65 4.54 -7.11
N GLU A 23 4.29 3.41 -6.88
CA GLU A 23 3.86 2.11 -7.37
C GLU A 23 2.53 1.70 -6.73
N VAL A 24 2.41 1.87 -5.41
CA VAL A 24 1.15 1.70 -4.68
C VAL A 24 0.11 2.70 -5.20
N ARG A 25 0.48 3.97 -5.42
CA ARG A 25 -0.43 5.01 -5.92
C ARG A 25 -0.88 4.73 -7.35
N ARG A 26 -0.03 4.16 -8.19
CA ARG A 26 -0.34 3.74 -9.56
C ARG A 26 -1.22 2.50 -9.57
N ALA A 27 -0.91 1.52 -8.73
CA ALA A 27 -1.76 0.34 -8.52
C ALA A 27 -3.13 0.71 -7.94
N SER A 28 -3.20 1.73 -7.07
CA SER A 28 -4.43 2.25 -6.48
C SER A 28 -5.21 3.17 -7.41
N ARG A 29 -4.52 3.89 -8.30
CA ARG A 29 -5.11 4.72 -9.37
C ARG A 29 -5.80 3.89 -10.43
N ASP A 30 -5.53 2.59 -10.49
CA ASP A 30 -6.16 1.69 -11.45
C ASP A 30 -7.49 1.17 -10.89
N PRO A 31 -8.65 1.72 -11.31
CA PRO A 31 -9.95 1.36 -10.74
C PRO A 31 -10.29 -0.11 -10.98
N ARG A 32 -9.75 -0.72 -12.05
CA ARG A 32 -9.94 -2.13 -12.37
C ARG A 32 -9.29 -3.03 -11.32
N ARG A 33 -8.08 -2.70 -10.88
CA ARG A 33 -7.40 -3.42 -9.78
C ARG A 33 -8.11 -3.23 -8.46
N ARG A 34 -8.67 -2.03 -8.20
CA ARG A 34 -9.44 -1.74 -6.99
C ARG A 34 -10.69 -2.61 -6.88
N ALA A 35 -11.45 -2.79 -7.96
CA ALA A 35 -12.63 -3.66 -7.99
C ALA A 35 -12.25 -5.14 -7.76
N GLN A 36 -11.14 -5.59 -8.34
CA GLN A 36 -10.64 -6.96 -8.19
C GLN A 36 -10.15 -7.22 -6.75
N ALA A 37 -9.41 -6.26 -6.16
CA ALA A 37 -9.00 -6.30 -4.77
C ALA A 37 -10.19 -6.26 -3.82
N GLN A 38 -11.22 -5.43 -4.07
CA GLN A 38 -12.45 -5.41 -3.28
C GLN A 38 -13.20 -6.74 -3.35
N ARG A 39 -13.29 -7.39 -4.53
CA ARG A 39 -13.89 -8.73 -4.65
C ARG A 39 -13.09 -9.78 -3.88
N LEU A 40 -11.76 -9.76 -3.96
CA LEU A 40 -10.90 -10.67 -3.22
C LEU A 40 -11.01 -10.46 -1.71
N LEU A 41 -10.98 -9.20 -1.25
CA LEU A 41 -11.20 -8.83 0.15
C LEU A 41 -12.58 -9.24 0.64
N GLY A 42 -13.63 -9.07 -0.19
CA GLY A 42 -14.99 -9.51 0.10
C GLY A 42 -15.08 -11.02 0.27
N LYS A 43 -14.45 -11.80 -0.62
CA LYS A 43 -14.33 -13.26 -0.49
C LYS A 43 -13.59 -13.68 0.78
N LEU A 44 -12.49 -12.98 1.11
CA LEU A 44 -11.70 -13.27 2.31
C LEU A 44 -12.50 -12.97 3.60
N ARG A 45 -13.25 -11.86 3.62
CA ARG A 45 -14.14 -11.48 4.73
C ARG A 45 -15.30 -12.45 4.89
N GLY A 46 -15.94 -12.85 3.79
CA GLY A 46 -17.07 -13.79 3.82
C GLY A 46 -16.68 -15.23 4.22
N ARG A 47 -15.39 -15.57 4.20
CA ARG A 47 -14.87 -16.90 4.61
C ARG A 47 -14.44 -16.97 6.08
N ARG A 48 -14.51 -15.85 6.80
CA ARG A 48 -14.13 -15.74 8.22
C ARG A 48 -15.35 -15.74 9.16
N HIS A 49 -16.55 -15.93 8.61
CA HIS A 49 -17.81 -16.00 9.34
C HIS A 49 -18.52 -17.31 9.02
#